data_AF-A0A2X2SZM6-F1
#
_entry.id   AF-A0A2X2SZM6-F1
#
_cell.length_a   1.000
_cell.length_b   1.000
_cell.length_c   1.000
_cell.angle_alpha   90.00
_cell.angle_beta   90.00
_cell.angle_gamma   90.00
#
_symmetry.space_group_name_H-M   'P 1'
#
loop_
_entity.id
_entity.type
_entity.pdbx_description
1 polymer ?
#
loop_
_entity_poly.entity_id
_entity_poly.type
_entity_poly.pdbx_seq_one_letter_code
_entity_poly.pdbx_strand_id
1 'polypeptide(L)' 'MGGGRFTQPRQRRGQKSFQNLLVEMLKENNIEFIHVEESDYDSRFLRCVDLVKEMMGEQR' A
#
# COMPACT_ATOMS: atom_id res chain seq x y z
N MET A 1 30.15 17.22 27.94
CA MET A 1 30.22 15.74 27.96
C MET A 1 28.84 15.26 27.53
N GLY A 2 28.56 15.02 26.26
CA GLY A 2 29.07 13.90 25.47
C GLY A 2 28.03 12.78 25.52
N GLY A 3 27.11 12.74 24.55
CA GLY A 3 26.01 11.77 24.55
C GLY A 3 25.18 11.78 23.26
N GLY A 4 25.85 11.81 22.11
CA GLY A 4 25.19 11.63 20.81
C GLY A 4 24.69 10.19 20.67
N ARG A 5 23.41 9.96 20.95
CA ARG A 5 22.73 8.73 20.53
C ARG A 5 22.53 8.82 19.01
N PHE A 6 23.46 8.25 18.27
CA PHE A 6 23.29 7.91 16.87
C PHE A 6 22.05 7.01 16.75
N THR A 7 20.92 7.58 16.36
CA THR A 7 19.73 6.80 16.00
C THR A 7 20.05 6.09 14.69
N GLN A 8 20.27 4.77 14.76
CA GLN A 8 20.32 3.90 13.58
C GLN A 8 19.09 4.17 12.70
N PRO A 9 19.24 4.21 11.36
CA PRO A 9 18.09 4.27 10.48
C PRO A 9 17.33 2.96 10.64
N ARG A 10 16.16 3.00 11.32
CA ARG A 10 15.28 1.84 11.48
C ARG A 10 14.88 1.38 10.09
N GLN A 11 15.48 0.26 9.70
CA GLN A 11 15.31 -0.26 8.37
C GLN A 11 13.85 -0.68 8.18
N ARG A 12 13.15 -0.02 7.24
CA ARG A 12 11.78 -0.33 6.80
C ARG A 12 11.73 -1.67 6.02
N ARG A 13 12.26 -2.74 6.60
CA ARG A 13 12.43 -4.05 5.94
C ARG A 13 11.18 -4.93 6.04
N GLY A 14 10.40 -4.81 7.12
CA GLY A 14 9.24 -5.70 7.36
C GLY A 14 7.95 -5.35 6.60
N GLN A 15 7.79 -4.12 6.11
CA GLN A 15 6.56 -3.72 5.43
C GLN A 15 6.43 -4.34 4.03
N LYS A 16 7.55 -4.41 3.29
CA LYS A 16 7.56 -4.97 1.93
C LYS A 16 7.38 -6.49 1.93
N SER A 17 7.99 -7.20 2.87
CA SER A 17 7.84 -8.66 2.97
C SER A 17 6.41 -9.07 3.32
N PHE A 18 5.73 -8.32 4.18
CA PHE A 18 4.34 -8.59 4.54
C PHE A 18 3.39 -8.31 3.37
N GLN A 19 3.59 -7.20 2.65
CA GLN A 19 2.75 -6.84 1.50
C GLN A 19 2.85 -7.88 0.37
N ASN A 20 4.04 -8.41 0.12
CA ASN A 20 4.25 -9.47 -0.87
C ASN A 20 3.52 -10.76 -0.46
N LEU A 21 3.65 -11.17 0.80
CA LEU A 21 2.96 -12.36 1.32
C LEU A 21 1.44 -12.22 1.21
N LEU A 22 0.90 -11.04 1.54
CA LEU A 22 -0.53 -10.77 1.41
C LEU A 22 -1.01 -10.90 -0.04
N VAL A 23 -0.25 -10.36 -0.99
CA VAL A 23 -0.56 -10.46 -2.42
C VAL A 23 -0.52 -11.91 -2.90
N GLU A 24 0.46 -12.70 -2.46
CA GLU A 24 0.55 -14.13 -2.77
C GLU A 24 -0.70 -14.88 -2.26
N MET A 25 -1.08 -14.67 -1.00
CA MET A 25 -2.28 -15.30 -0.43
C MET A 25 -3.56 -14.90 -1.16
N LEU A 26 -3.72 -13.63 -1.54
CA LEU A 26 -4.90 -13.17 -2.31
C LEU A 26 -4.96 -13.83 -3.68
N LYS A 27 -3.82 -13.96 -4.38
CA LYS A 27 -3.72 -14.65 -5.68
C LYS A 27 -4.05 -16.13 -5.58
N GLU A 28 -3.51 -16.82 -4.57
CA GLU A 28 -3.74 -18.25 -4.35
C GLU A 28 -5.21 -18.57 -4.06
N ASN A 29 -5.93 -17.65 -3.43
CA ASN A 29 -7.36 -17.80 -3.12
C ASN A 29 -8.28 -17.24 -4.22
N ASN A 30 -7.75 -16.87 -5.38
CA ASN A 30 -8.50 -16.26 -6.49
C ASN A 30 -9.32 -15.03 -6.07
N ILE A 31 -8.84 -14.27 -5.08
CA ILE A 31 -9.49 -13.05 -4.63
C ILE A 31 -9.05 -11.92 -5.56
N GLU A 32 -10.01 -11.30 -6.25
CA GLU A 32 -9.75 -10.13 -7.06
C GLU A 32 -9.35 -8.94 -6.19
N PHE A 33 -8.23 -8.31 -6.51
CA PHE A 33 -7.75 -7.13 -5.81
C PHE A 33 -7.07 -6.18 -6.79
N ILE A 34 -7.02 -4.90 -6.43
CA ILE A 34 -6.35 -3.86 -7.20
C ILE A 34 -5.19 -3.34 -6.38
N HIS A 35 -4.00 -3.33 -6.98
CA HIS A 35 -2.79 -2.80 -6.35
C HIS A 35 -2.66 -1.31 -6.67
N VAL A 36 -2.59 -0.49 -5.63
CA VAL A 36 -2.48 0.97 -5.71
C VAL A 36 -1.04 1.35 -5.37
N GLU A 37 -0.25 1.76 -6.37
CA GLU A 37 1.21 2.00 -6.27
C GLU A 37 1.58 3.46 -6.00
N GLU A 38 0.58 4.33 -5.90
CA GLU A 38 0.77 5.77 -5.71
C GLU A 38 1.50 6.05 -4.39
N SER A 39 2.58 6.83 -4.48
CA SER A 39 3.47 7.12 -3.35
C SER A 39 2.88 8.15 -2.37
N ASP A 40 2.01 9.02 -2.87
CA ASP A 40 1.38 10.11 -2.15
C ASP A 40 0.04 9.70 -1.52
N TYR A 41 -0.31 10.29 -0.38
CA TYR A 41 -1.55 9.94 0.32
C TYR A 41 -2.79 10.45 -0.41
N ASP A 42 -2.78 11.71 -0.86
CA ASP A 42 -3.93 12.33 -1.51
C ASP A 42 -4.20 11.66 -2.86
N SER A 43 -3.13 11.32 -3.59
CA SER A 43 -3.21 10.59 -4.85
C SER A 43 -3.80 9.18 -4.68
N ARG A 44 -3.40 8.45 -3.62
CA ARG A 44 -3.98 7.13 -3.29
C ARG A 44 -5.46 7.23 -2.94
N PHE A 45 -5.83 8.27 -2.19
CA PHE A 45 -7.21 8.48 -1.81
C PHE A 45 -8.10 8.71 -3.04
N LEU A 46 -7.67 9.58 -3.95
CA LEU A 46 -8.39 9.82 -5.21
C LEU A 46 -8.50 8.55 -6.06
N ARG A 47 -7.42 7.77 -6.17
CA ARG A 47 -7.46 6.49 -6.90
C ARG A 47 -8.48 5.52 -6.31
N CYS A 48 -8.54 5.38 -4.98
CA CYS A 48 -9.54 4.55 -4.32
C CYS A 48 -10.97 5.02 -4.59
N VAL A 49 -11.21 6.34 -4.59
CA VAL A 49 -12.53 6.89 -4.91
C VAL A 49 -12.92 6.57 -6.35
N ASP A 50 -12.01 6.73 -7.30
CA ASP A 50 -12.26 6.43 -8.71
C ASP A 50 -12.58 4.94 -8.92
N LEU A 51 -11.84 4.04 -8.25
CA LEU A 51 -12.13 2.60 -8.29
C LEU A 51 -13.54 2.28 -7.77
N VAL A 52 -13.99 2.91 -6.69
CA VAL A 52 -15.34 2.70 -6.16
C VAL A 52 -16.40 3.25 -7.12
N LYS A 53 -16.16 4.40 -7.74
CA LYS A 53 -17.07 4.98 -8.75
C LYS A 53 -17.20 4.09 -10.00
N GLU A 54 -16.08 3.52 -10.47
CA GLU A 54 -16.07 2.53 -11.56
C GLU A 54 -16.94 1.32 -11.19
N MET A 55 -16.82 0.80 -9.96
CA MET A 55 -17.65 -0.32 -9.47
C MET A 55 -19.14 0.02 -9.35
N MET A 56 -19.47 1.29 -9.03
CA MET A 56 -20.85 1.77 -8.95
C MET A 56 -21.47 2.06 -10.32
N GLY A 57 -20.70 1.94 -11.41
CA GLY A 57 -21.17 2.23 -12.76
C GLY A 57 -21.40 3.71 -13.01
N GLU A 58 -20.77 4.61 -12.24
CA GLU A 58 -20.88 6.07 -12.39
C GLU A 58 -20.02 6.62 -13.54
N GLN A 59 -19.66 5.79 -14.53
CA GLN A 59 -19.19 6.28 -15.83
C GLN A 59 -20.40 6.76 -16.65
N ARG A 60 -20.82 7.99 -16.40
CA ARG A 60 -21.71 8.74 -17.28
C ARG A 60 -21.23 10.17 -17.46
#